data_AF-A0A973EEA8-F1
#
_entry.id   AF-A0A973EEA8-F1
#
_cell.length_a   1.000
_cell.length_b   1.000
_cell.length_c   1.000
_cell.angle_alpha   90.00
_cell.angle_beta   90.00
_cell.angle_gamma   90.00
#
_symmetry.space_group_name_H-M   'P 1'
#
loop_
_entity.id
_entity.type
_entity.pdbx_description
1 polymer ?
#
loop_
_entity_poly.entity_id
_entity_poly.type
_entity_poly.pdbx_seq_one_letter_code
_entity_poly.pdbx_strand_id
1 'polypeptide(L)'
;DAPVHNGRWTRVARLAPASIAPTQRAVARTRLLLDRYGIVSRPCLTGEQMSGGFGPMYKVLRELEEQGRVRRGYFVEGLAGAQFAYAGAIDRLRSGRSAVEERDHLVSADDTQLLAALDPANPYGAIAPWPDTGEQEPRTPRRAAGCWVLLTRGRPALYLSGGGRKLLTFPATLRDEEGALAAALEALRSLPKGAYRGSLTIETIDGEAARESALLDQFLAAGFSRDYKGLMDVRPDNLRAIPGRRSASKGSA
;
A
#
# COMPACT_ATOMS: atom_id res chain seq x y z
N ASP A 1 -12.16 17.17 3.71
CA ASP A 1 -12.06 17.63 2.31
C ASP A 1 -10.73 17.26 1.69
N ALA A 2 -10.70 16.18 0.91
CA ALA A 2 -9.53 15.86 0.09
C ALA A 2 -9.48 16.82 -1.11
N PRO A 3 -8.29 17.32 -1.52
CA PRO A 3 -8.20 18.30 -2.60
C PRO A 3 -8.64 17.69 -3.93
N VAL A 4 -9.73 18.22 -4.50
CA VAL A 4 -10.31 17.85 -5.80
C VAL A 4 -9.60 18.60 -6.94
N HIS A 5 -8.27 18.51 -7.02
CA HIS A 5 -7.51 19.26 -8.03
C HIS A 5 -6.87 18.34 -9.06
N ASN A 6 -7.66 17.98 -10.07
CA ASN A 6 -7.12 17.64 -11.37
C ASN A 6 -6.50 18.92 -11.97
N GLY A 7 -5.20 18.90 -12.25
CA GLY A 7 -4.50 20.05 -12.81
C GLY A 7 -3.08 19.71 -13.27
N ARG A 8 -2.56 20.49 -14.22
CA ARG A 8 -1.13 20.43 -14.59
C ARG A 8 -0.32 21.17 -13.54
N TRP A 9 0.29 20.42 -12.63
CA TRP A 9 1.26 20.94 -11.68
C TRP A 9 2.51 21.39 -12.44
N THR A 10 2.86 22.67 -12.31
CA THR A 10 4.10 23.22 -12.87
C THR A 10 4.95 23.75 -11.74
N ARG A 11 6.26 23.47 -11.75
CA ARG A 11 7.18 23.97 -10.73
C ARG A 11 7.23 25.49 -10.79
N VAL A 12 6.75 26.17 -9.76
CA VAL A 12 6.76 27.64 -9.68
C VAL A 12 8.11 28.15 -9.17
N ALA A 13 9.16 27.93 -9.96
CA ALA A 13 10.53 28.30 -9.58
C ALA A 13 10.69 29.81 -9.28
N ARG A 14 9.82 30.65 -9.86
CA ARG A 14 9.82 32.11 -9.66
C ARG A 14 9.26 32.56 -8.30
N LEU A 15 8.54 31.69 -7.59
CA LEU A 15 8.00 31.97 -6.25
C LEU A 15 8.91 31.43 -5.13
N ALA A 16 9.93 30.65 -5.47
CA ALA A 16 10.87 30.13 -4.48
C ALA A 16 11.93 31.20 -4.14
N PRO A 17 12.34 31.32 -2.87
CA PRO A 17 13.46 32.19 -2.50
C PRO A 17 14.73 31.80 -3.27
N ALA A 18 15.56 32.80 -3.60
CA ALA A 18 16.72 32.67 -4.49
C ALA A 18 17.72 31.57 -4.07
N SER A 19 17.83 31.28 -2.77
CA SER A 19 18.49 30.07 -2.26
C SER A 19 17.98 29.69 -0.87
N ILE A 20 17.85 28.39 -0.59
CA ILE A 20 17.55 27.86 0.75
C ILE A 20 18.85 27.31 1.34
N ALA A 21 19.22 27.79 2.53
CA ALA A 21 20.44 27.38 3.20
C ALA A 21 20.48 25.85 3.41
N PRO A 22 21.64 25.18 3.26
CA PRO A 22 21.75 23.72 3.41
C PRO A 22 21.19 23.18 4.72
N THR A 23 21.41 23.89 5.84
CA THR A 23 20.90 23.51 7.16
C THR A 23 19.39 23.59 7.24
N GLN A 24 18.78 24.67 6.72
CA GLN A 24 17.31 24.81 6.68
C GLN A 24 16.67 23.68 5.87
N ARG A 25 17.29 23.31 4.74
CA ARG A 25 16.85 22.18 3.92
C ARG A 25 16.96 20.85 4.64
N ALA A 26 18.06 20.63 5.37
CA ALA A 26 18.25 19.42 6.16
C ALA A 26 17.19 19.29 7.27
N VAL A 27 16.91 20.38 8.00
CA VAL A 27 15.86 20.41 9.04
C VAL A 27 14.49 20.11 8.45
N ALA A 28 14.12 20.76 7.34
CA ALA A 28 12.84 20.54 6.69
C ALA A 28 12.67 19.09 6.20
N ARG A 29 13.71 18.53 5.57
CA ARG A 29 13.70 17.12 5.12
C ARG A 29 13.63 16.14 6.27
N THR A 30 14.39 16.36 7.35
CA THR A 30 14.33 15.51 8.55
C THR A 30 12.92 15.47 9.12
N ARG A 31 12.25 16.62 9.28
CA ARG A 31 10.88 16.69 9.78
C ARG A 31 9.90 15.99 8.84
N LEU A 32 10.01 16.24 7.53
CA LEU A 32 9.19 15.57 6.52
C LEU A 32 9.30 14.04 6.64
N LEU A 33 10.51 13.50 6.78
CA LEU A 33 10.71 12.05 6.91
C LEU A 33 10.15 11.51 8.23
N LEU A 34 10.31 12.23 9.34
CA LEU A 34 9.76 11.84 10.64
C LEU A 34 8.22 11.82 10.63
N ASP A 35 7.61 12.84 10.03
CA ASP A 35 6.15 12.94 9.93
C ASP A 35 5.57 11.88 8.98
N ARG A 36 6.30 11.55 7.90
CA ARG A 36 5.88 10.58 6.89
C ARG A 36 6.05 9.13 7.32
N TYR A 37 7.23 8.76 7.81
CA TYR A 37 7.58 7.37 8.10
C TYR A 37 7.40 7.00 9.57
N GLY A 38 7.32 7.98 10.48
CA GLY A 38 7.32 7.76 11.93
C GLY A 38 8.69 7.34 12.48
N ILE A 39 9.36 6.41 11.79
CA ILE A 39 10.74 5.99 12.03
C ILE A 39 11.59 6.36 10.82
N VAL A 40 12.70 7.05 11.07
CA VAL A 40 13.65 7.48 10.04
C VAL A 40 14.95 6.72 10.19
N SER A 41 15.40 6.16 9.07
CA SER A 41 16.70 5.51 8.92
C SER A 41 17.29 5.85 7.55
N ARG A 42 18.49 5.33 7.25
CA ARG A 42 19.16 5.59 5.96
C ARG A 42 18.34 5.13 4.75
N PRO A 43 17.71 3.94 4.72
CA PRO A 43 16.84 3.52 3.60
C PRO A 43 15.71 4.49 3.23
N CYS A 44 15.14 5.26 4.18
CA CYS A 44 14.09 6.24 3.89
C CYS A 44 14.52 7.30 2.86
N LEU A 45 15.80 7.64 2.82
CA LEU A 45 16.34 8.60 1.86
C LEU A 45 16.37 8.05 0.45
N THR A 46 16.77 6.79 0.32
CA THR A 46 16.81 6.09 -0.97
C THR A 46 15.39 5.95 -1.52
N GLY A 47 14.44 5.60 -0.64
CA GLY A 47 13.01 5.51 -0.99
C GLY A 47 12.43 6.83 -1.51
N GLU A 48 12.81 7.97 -0.91
CA GLU A 48 12.39 9.32 -1.33
C GLU A 48 13.28 9.94 -2.43
N GLN A 49 14.29 9.20 -2.93
CA GLN A 49 15.26 9.68 -3.92
C GLN A 49 15.90 11.03 -3.54
N MET A 50 16.15 11.25 -2.25
CA MET A 50 16.66 12.52 -1.73
C MET A 50 18.17 12.66 -2.01
N SER A 51 18.54 13.77 -2.66
CA SER A 51 19.93 14.16 -2.87
C SER A 51 20.61 14.67 -1.59
N GLY A 52 21.92 14.47 -1.46
CA GLY A 52 22.75 15.03 -0.37
C GLY A 52 23.11 14.08 0.77
N GLY A 53 22.68 12.81 0.69
CA GLY A 53 23.08 11.77 1.64
C GLY A 53 22.51 11.93 3.06
N PHE A 54 22.83 10.97 3.93
CA PHE A 54 22.28 10.92 5.30
C PHE A 54 22.96 11.86 6.29
N GLY A 55 24.20 12.27 6.02
CA GLY A 55 25.03 13.05 6.96
C GLY A 55 24.37 14.33 7.50
N PRO A 56 23.84 15.23 6.65
CA PRO A 56 23.17 16.45 7.12
C PRO A 56 21.96 16.17 8.01
N MET A 57 21.14 15.18 7.64
CA MET A 57 19.96 14.82 8.43
C MET A 57 20.32 14.10 9.71
N TYR A 58 21.38 13.29 9.72
CA TYR A 58 21.92 12.67 10.93
C TYR A 58 22.34 13.71 11.96
N LYS A 59 22.99 14.81 11.54
CA LYS A 59 23.34 15.92 12.46
C LYS A 59 22.09 16.51 13.11
N VAL A 60 21.05 16.77 12.32
CA VAL A 60 19.76 17.28 12.83
C VAL A 60 19.10 16.27 13.77
N LEU A 61 19.07 14.99 13.40
CA LEU A 61 18.47 13.93 14.21
C LEU A 61 19.18 13.76 15.56
N ARG A 62 20.51 13.86 15.57
CA ARG A 62 21.30 13.84 16.80
C ARG A 62 21.00 15.04 17.69
N GLU A 63 20.90 16.24 17.12
CA GLU A 63 20.55 17.43 17.89
C GLU A 63 19.12 17.33 18.47
N LEU A 64 18.18 16.79 17.70
CA LEU A 64 16.83 16.50 18.19
C LEU A 64 16.81 15.40 19.28
N GLU A 65 17.73 14.43 19.23
CA GLU A 65 17.91 13.39 20.25
C GLU A 65 18.46 14.01 21.55
N GLU A 66 19.47 14.87 21.46
CA GLU A 66 20.05 15.60 22.59
C GLU A 66 19.01 16.52 23.27
N GLN A 67 18.10 17.10 22.49
CA GLN A 67 16.94 17.87 22.99
C GLN A 67 15.79 16.98 23.51
N GLY A 68 15.91 15.65 23.45
CA GLY A 68 14.88 14.71 23.87
C GLY A 68 13.63 14.66 22.99
N ARG A 69 13.64 15.29 21.81
CA ARG A 69 12.50 15.34 20.88
C ARG A 69 12.32 14.05 20.10
N VAL A 70 13.43 13.39 19.76
CA VAL A 70 13.42 12.06 19.14
C VAL A 70 14.20 11.08 20.02
N ARG A 71 13.96 9.79 19.82
CA ARG A 71 14.75 8.70 20.40
C ARG A 71 15.46 7.95 19.30
N ARG A 72 16.71 7.57 19.55
CA ARG A 72 17.48 6.67 18.70
C ARG A 72 17.42 5.25 19.25
N GLY A 73 17.32 4.27 18.37
CA GLY A 73 17.28 2.86 18.77
C GLY A 73 17.14 1.90 17.59
N TYR A 74 16.80 0.66 17.91
CA TYR A 74 16.43 -0.37 16.94
C TYR A 74 14.95 -0.70 17.18
N PHE A 75 14.07 -0.17 16.34
CA PHE A 75 12.63 -0.30 16.50
C PHE A 75 12.02 -1.31 15.52
N VAL A 76 12.59 -1.38 14.30
CA VAL A 76 12.13 -2.26 13.22
C VAL A 76 13.27 -3.17 12.79
N GLU A 77 13.00 -4.47 12.80
CA GLU A 77 13.91 -5.48 12.28
C GLU A 77 14.10 -5.34 10.75
N GLY A 78 15.30 -5.64 10.26
CA GLY A 78 15.62 -5.54 8.82
C GLY A 78 15.86 -4.11 8.31
N LEU A 79 15.52 -3.07 9.08
CA LEU A 79 15.78 -1.69 8.71
C LEU A 79 17.20 -1.27 9.13
N ALA A 80 18.09 -1.10 8.14
CA ALA A 80 19.51 -0.91 8.37
C ALA A 80 19.90 0.44 9.00
N GLY A 81 20.92 0.38 9.88
CA GLY A 81 21.55 1.55 10.49
C GLY A 81 20.79 2.11 11.70
N ALA A 82 21.23 3.27 12.18
CA ALA A 82 20.56 3.95 13.29
C ALA A 82 19.14 4.40 12.89
N GLN A 83 18.18 4.12 13.75
CA GLN A 83 16.78 4.50 13.57
C GLN A 83 16.41 5.57 14.57
N PHE A 84 15.66 6.57 14.12
CA PHE A 84 15.20 7.70 14.93
C PHE A 84 13.70 7.86 14.80
N ALA A 85 13.01 8.12 15.91
CA ALA A 85 11.57 8.32 15.91
C ALA A 85 11.14 9.32 16.99
N TYR A 86 10.01 10.00 16.78
CA TYR A 86 9.37 10.72 17.88
C TYR A 86 8.91 9.75 18.96
N ALA A 87 8.92 10.17 20.23
CA ALA A 87 8.46 9.34 21.35
C ALA A 87 7.06 8.76 21.09
N GLY A 88 6.11 9.60 20.65
CA GLY A 88 4.75 9.14 20.33
C GLY A 88 4.66 8.16 19.16
N ALA A 89 5.63 8.12 18.24
CA ALA A 89 5.67 7.08 17.20
C ALA A 89 6.08 5.72 17.79
N ILE A 90 7.00 5.72 18.75
CA ILE A 90 7.44 4.51 19.46
C ILE A 90 6.32 3.98 20.36
N ASP A 91 5.61 4.86 21.04
CA ASP A 91 4.48 4.48 21.89
C ASP A 91 3.36 3.85 21.05
N ARG A 92 3.07 4.41 19.86
CA ARG A 92 2.14 3.79 18.90
C ARG A 92 2.59 2.39 18.47
N LEU A 93 3.87 2.19 18.16
CA LEU A 93 4.39 0.85 17.81
C LEU A 93 4.22 -0.16 18.94
N ARG A 94 4.46 0.25 20.19
CA ARG A 94 4.26 -0.61 21.37
C ARG A 94 2.78 -0.95 21.56
N SER A 95 1.91 0.05 21.49
CA SER A 95 0.45 -0.17 21.61
C SER A 95 -0.09 -1.05 20.49
N GLY A 96 0.43 -0.90 19.26
CA GLY A 96 0.04 -1.71 18.12
C GLY A 96 0.43 -3.18 18.30
N ARG A 97 1.59 -3.46 18.93
CA ARG A 97 2.02 -4.83 19.25
C ARG A 97 1.04 -5.49 20.22
N SER A 98 0.72 -4.85 21.34
CA SER A 98 -0.24 -5.38 22.31
C SER A 98 -1.63 -5.59 21.68
N ALA A 99 -2.08 -4.67 20.83
CA ALA A 99 -3.35 -4.80 20.12
C ALA A 99 -3.35 -5.92 19.05
N VAL A 100 -2.20 -6.37 18.57
CA VAL A 100 -2.10 -7.57 17.70
C VAL A 100 -2.17 -8.84 18.55
N GLU A 101 -1.56 -8.84 19.73
CA GLU A 101 -1.58 -9.99 20.66
C GLU A 101 -2.98 -10.24 21.24
N GLU A 102 -3.78 -9.20 21.43
CA GLU A 102 -5.15 -9.27 21.98
C GLU A 102 -6.24 -9.44 20.91
N ARG A 103 -5.89 -9.39 19.62
CA ARG A 103 -6.86 -9.41 18.51
C ARG A 103 -7.47 -10.80 18.32
N ASP A 104 -8.70 -10.82 17.80
CA ASP A 104 -9.33 -12.06 17.33
C ASP A 104 -8.43 -12.72 16.27
N HIS A 105 -8.35 -14.04 16.30
CA HIS A 105 -7.56 -14.80 15.34
C HIS A 105 -8.12 -14.66 13.92
N LEU A 106 -9.43 -14.44 13.76
CA LEU A 106 -10.05 -14.23 12.47
C LEU A 106 -9.86 -12.79 11.95
N VAL A 107 -9.24 -12.65 10.78
CA VAL A 107 -9.08 -11.36 10.10
C VAL A 107 -10.42 -10.91 9.48
N SER A 108 -10.73 -9.62 9.66
CA SER A 108 -11.83 -8.95 8.95
C SER A 108 -11.32 -7.92 7.93
N ALA A 109 -12.22 -7.36 7.11
CA ALA A 109 -11.87 -6.31 6.16
C ALA A 109 -11.24 -5.07 6.82
N ASP A 110 -11.62 -4.73 8.06
CA ASP A 110 -11.08 -3.59 8.80
C ASP A 110 -9.60 -3.78 9.19
N ASP A 111 -9.13 -5.03 9.26
CA ASP A 111 -7.72 -5.36 9.44
C ASP A 111 -6.89 -5.22 8.15
N THR A 112 -7.53 -4.93 7.00
CA THR A 112 -6.87 -4.83 5.70
C THR A 112 -6.85 -3.41 5.15
N GLN A 113 -5.66 -2.92 4.81
CA GLN A 113 -5.48 -1.61 4.20
C GLN A 113 -5.20 -1.73 2.71
N LEU A 114 -6.02 -1.08 1.89
CA LEU A 114 -5.80 -0.92 0.46
C LEU A 114 -4.99 0.35 0.20
N LEU A 115 -3.75 0.19 -0.28
CA LEU A 115 -2.83 1.29 -0.55
C LEU A 115 -2.41 1.30 -2.02
N ALA A 116 -2.21 2.49 -2.59
CA ALA A 116 -1.46 2.58 -3.83
C ALA A 116 -0.02 2.08 -3.58
N ALA A 117 0.59 1.37 -4.54
CA ALA A 117 1.94 0.84 -4.34
C ALA A 117 3.01 1.95 -4.11
N LEU A 118 2.73 3.16 -4.64
CA LEU A 118 3.52 4.37 -4.45
C LEU A 118 3.18 5.16 -3.17
N ASP A 119 2.15 4.76 -2.43
CA ASP A 119 1.76 5.45 -1.21
C ASP A 119 2.93 5.42 -0.19
N PRO A 120 3.25 6.53 0.48
CA PRO A 120 4.27 6.55 1.52
C PRO A 120 3.99 5.61 2.70
N ALA A 121 2.71 5.30 2.97
CA ALA A 121 2.32 4.34 4.01
C ALA A 121 2.65 2.88 3.63
N ASN A 122 2.97 2.59 2.37
CA ASN A 122 3.48 1.28 1.96
C ASN A 122 5.02 1.22 2.12
N PRO A 123 5.56 0.50 3.12
CA PRO A 123 7.00 0.37 3.30
C PRO A 123 7.66 -0.59 2.30
N TYR A 124 6.88 -1.50 1.71
CA TYR A 124 7.37 -2.59 0.87
C TYR A 124 7.80 -2.12 -0.51
N GLY A 125 8.97 -2.59 -0.95
CA GLY A 125 9.64 -2.13 -2.16
C GLY A 125 10.25 -0.74 -2.06
N ALA A 126 10.29 -0.14 -0.87
CA ALA A 126 10.87 1.17 -0.60
C ALA A 126 11.92 1.10 0.52
N ILE A 127 11.46 0.85 1.75
CA ILE A 127 12.32 0.74 2.94
C ILE A 127 12.35 -0.67 3.53
N ALA A 128 11.38 -1.52 3.16
CA ALA A 128 11.34 -2.94 3.43
C ALA A 128 11.34 -3.73 2.11
N PRO A 129 12.00 -4.90 2.04
CA PRO A 129 11.92 -5.78 0.88
C PRO A 129 10.51 -6.36 0.77
N TRP A 130 10.08 -6.70 -0.45
CA TRP A 130 8.85 -7.48 -0.63
C TRP A 130 9.01 -8.87 0.02
N PRO A 131 7.97 -9.42 0.67
CA PRO A 131 7.98 -10.80 1.11
C PRO A 131 8.09 -11.75 -0.08
N ASP A 132 8.54 -12.96 0.20
CA ASP A 132 8.57 -14.02 -0.80
C ASP A 132 7.15 -14.41 -1.26
N THR A 133 7.04 -14.68 -2.55
CA THR A 133 5.82 -15.16 -3.22
C THR A 133 5.78 -16.69 -3.28
N GLY A 134 6.88 -17.38 -2.96
CA GLY A 134 6.96 -18.85 -2.97
C GLY A 134 7.09 -19.45 -4.37
N GLU A 135 7.29 -18.63 -5.39
CA GLU A 135 7.47 -19.05 -6.78
C GLU A 135 8.95 -19.31 -7.10
N GLN A 136 9.23 -20.26 -8.01
CA GLN A 136 10.59 -20.58 -8.45
C GLN A 136 11.30 -19.36 -9.10
N GLU A 137 10.53 -18.55 -9.84
CA GLU A 137 10.97 -17.26 -10.35
C GLU A 137 10.15 -16.15 -9.66
N PRO A 138 10.73 -15.44 -8.66
CA PRO A 138 9.96 -14.52 -7.84
C PRO A 138 9.40 -13.36 -8.66
N ARG A 139 8.06 -13.26 -8.74
CA ARG A 139 7.39 -12.12 -9.36
C ARG A 139 7.40 -10.95 -8.39
N THR A 140 8.43 -10.11 -8.51
CA THR A 140 8.59 -8.96 -7.60
C THR A 140 7.59 -7.85 -7.94
N PRO A 141 6.74 -7.43 -6.98
CA PRO A 141 5.82 -6.32 -7.18
C PRO A 141 6.54 -5.00 -7.50
N ARG A 142 5.91 -4.16 -8.31
CA ARG A 142 6.46 -2.86 -8.70
C ARG A 142 5.79 -1.72 -7.93
N ARG A 143 6.59 -0.79 -7.42
CA ARG A 143 6.10 0.51 -6.93
C ARG A 143 5.90 1.45 -8.12
N ALA A 144 4.75 1.34 -8.78
CA ALA A 144 4.39 2.13 -9.95
C ALA A 144 2.95 2.66 -9.85
N ALA A 145 2.66 3.72 -10.62
CA ALA A 145 1.33 4.31 -10.65
C ALA A 145 0.28 3.31 -11.16
N GLY A 146 -0.88 3.28 -10.51
CA GLY A 146 -1.97 2.36 -10.83
C GLY A 146 -1.78 0.93 -10.31
N CYS A 147 -0.67 0.63 -9.63
CA CYS A 147 -0.51 -0.58 -8.85
C CYS A 147 -1.05 -0.38 -7.43
N TRP A 148 -1.60 -1.43 -6.84
CA TRP A 148 -2.15 -1.43 -5.48
C TRP A 148 -1.59 -2.59 -4.66
N VAL A 149 -1.51 -2.40 -3.36
CA VAL A 149 -1.13 -3.42 -2.39
C VAL A 149 -2.19 -3.47 -1.30
N LEU A 150 -2.53 -4.68 -0.87
CA LEU A 150 -3.43 -4.92 0.24
C LEU A 150 -2.60 -5.48 1.39
N LEU A 151 -2.54 -4.72 2.48
CA LEU A 151 -1.81 -5.08 3.67
C LEU A 151 -2.81 -5.57 4.71
N THR A 152 -2.74 -6.85 5.08
CA THR A 152 -3.51 -7.41 6.19
C THR A 152 -2.64 -7.36 7.43
N ARG A 153 -3.07 -6.62 8.46
CA ARG A 153 -2.29 -6.41 9.70
C ARG A 153 -0.86 -5.95 9.44
N GLY A 154 -0.69 -5.09 8.42
CA GLY A 154 0.61 -4.57 8.00
C GLY A 154 1.46 -5.52 7.15
N ARG A 155 1.03 -6.76 6.89
CA ARG A 155 1.72 -7.72 6.02
C ARG A 155 1.06 -7.75 4.63
N PRO A 156 1.81 -7.78 3.51
CA PRO A 156 1.23 -7.91 2.18
C PRO A 156 0.44 -9.21 2.07
N ALA A 157 -0.82 -9.12 1.66
CA ALA A 157 -1.68 -10.26 1.37
C ALA A 157 -1.88 -10.40 -0.15
N LEU A 158 -2.17 -9.28 -0.83
CA LEU A 158 -2.35 -9.22 -2.27
C LEU A 158 -1.63 -8.00 -2.88
N TYR A 159 -1.22 -8.13 -4.14
CA TYR A 159 -0.75 -7.02 -4.97
C TYR A 159 -1.47 -7.05 -6.31
N LEU A 160 -1.94 -5.88 -6.77
CA LEU A 160 -2.60 -5.71 -8.06
C LEU A 160 -1.73 -4.85 -8.97
N SER A 161 -1.40 -5.36 -10.17
CA SER A 161 -0.57 -4.65 -11.14
C SER A 161 -1.27 -3.43 -11.74
N GLY A 162 -0.46 -2.53 -12.32
CA GLY A 162 -0.95 -1.46 -13.19
C GLY A 162 -1.88 -2.02 -14.28
N GLY A 163 -3.08 -1.45 -14.39
CA GLY A 163 -4.13 -1.90 -15.29
C GLY A 163 -5.08 -2.98 -14.74
N GLY A 164 -4.85 -3.51 -13.53
CA GLY A 164 -5.82 -4.36 -12.83
C GLY A 164 -5.94 -5.80 -13.33
N ARG A 165 -5.07 -6.23 -14.25
CA ARG A 165 -5.17 -7.54 -14.92
C ARG A 165 -4.40 -8.66 -14.23
N LYS A 166 -3.33 -8.34 -13.49
CA LYS A 166 -2.49 -9.33 -12.83
C LYS A 166 -2.54 -9.14 -11.34
N LEU A 167 -2.86 -10.20 -10.63
CA LEU A 167 -2.84 -10.25 -9.18
C LEU A 167 -1.73 -11.19 -8.72
N LEU A 168 -1.01 -10.77 -7.69
CA LEU A 168 -0.03 -11.59 -6.99
C LEU A 168 -0.51 -11.78 -5.55
N THR A 169 -0.32 -12.98 -5.03
CA THR A 169 -0.58 -13.33 -3.63
C THR A 169 0.72 -13.41 -2.85
N PHE A 170 0.61 -13.27 -1.52
CA PHE A 170 1.72 -13.49 -0.60
C PHE A 170 1.36 -14.65 0.33
N PRO A 171 1.75 -15.90 -0.03
CA PRO A 171 1.27 -17.09 0.65
C PRO A 171 1.59 -17.15 2.14
N ALA A 172 2.67 -16.49 2.58
CA ALA A 172 3.00 -16.42 4.00
C ALA A 172 1.89 -15.75 4.81
N THR A 173 1.42 -14.58 4.38
CA THR A 173 0.34 -13.87 5.07
C THR A 173 -0.98 -14.63 4.96
N LEU A 174 -1.30 -15.17 3.79
CA LEU A 174 -2.56 -15.89 3.58
C LEU A 174 -2.67 -17.19 4.39
N ARG A 175 -1.54 -17.81 4.74
CA ARG A 175 -1.48 -19.02 5.57
C ARG A 175 -1.46 -18.68 7.06
N ASP A 176 -0.69 -17.67 7.46
CA ASP A 176 -0.48 -17.34 8.87
C ASP A 176 -1.69 -16.63 9.49
N GLU A 177 -2.50 -15.96 8.66
CA GLU A 177 -3.63 -15.13 9.11
C GLU A 177 -4.96 -15.70 8.58
N GLU A 178 -5.73 -16.34 9.46
CA GLU A 178 -7.01 -16.94 9.10
C GLU A 178 -7.99 -15.87 8.60
N GLY A 179 -8.63 -16.10 7.46
CA GLY A 179 -9.55 -15.14 6.83
C GLY A 179 -8.87 -14.02 6.03
N ALA A 180 -7.53 -13.93 6.01
CA ALA A 180 -6.83 -12.84 5.32
C ALA A 180 -7.16 -12.73 3.82
N LEU A 181 -7.32 -13.87 3.12
CA LEU A 181 -7.71 -13.84 1.71
C LEU A 181 -9.10 -13.24 1.52
N ALA A 182 -10.09 -13.65 2.33
CA ALA A 182 -11.45 -13.15 2.22
C ALA A 182 -11.51 -11.64 2.51
N ALA A 183 -10.86 -11.21 3.59
CA ALA A 183 -10.75 -9.80 3.97
C ALA A 183 -10.03 -8.96 2.89
N ALA A 184 -8.95 -9.48 2.30
CA ALA A 184 -8.24 -8.81 1.22
C ALA A 184 -9.08 -8.73 -0.06
N LEU A 185 -9.82 -9.78 -0.43
CA LEU A 185 -10.72 -9.72 -1.58
C LEU A 185 -11.88 -8.74 -1.36
N GLU A 186 -12.40 -8.64 -0.15
CA GLU A 186 -13.40 -7.63 0.21
C GLU A 186 -12.84 -6.21 0.09
N ALA A 187 -11.67 -5.95 0.67
CA ALA A 187 -10.99 -4.66 0.55
C ALA A 187 -10.60 -4.34 -0.91
N LEU A 188 -10.28 -5.34 -1.73
CA LEU A 188 -9.99 -5.14 -3.15
C LEU A 188 -11.21 -4.56 -3.89
N ARG A 189 -12.41 -4.96 -3.49
CA ARG A 189 -13.67 -4.46 -4.05
C ARG A 189 -13.98 -3.01 -3.62
N SER A 190 -13.26 -2.47 -2.63
CA SER A 190 -13.35 -1.06 -2.23
C SER A 190 -12.40 -0.12 -2.99
N LEU A 191 -11.73 -0.58 -4.06
CA LEU A 191 -10.89 0.27 -4.91
C LEU A 191 -11.60 1.58 -5.33
N PRO A 192 -10.90 2.73 -5.33
CA PRO A 192 -11.51 4.02 -5.67
C PRO A 192 -12.19 4.02 -7.03
N LYS A 193 -13.28 4.77 -7.15
CA LYS A 193 -13.97 4.98 -8.43
C LYS A 193 -12.98 5.58 -9.44
N GLY A 194 -12.92 4.99 -10.64
CA GLY A 194 -11.99 5.43 -11.69
C GLY A 194 -10.56 4.93 -11.55
N ALA A 195 -10.24 4.06 -10.57
CA ALA A 195 -8.94 3.38 -10.50
C ALA A 195 -8.61 2.63 -11.80
N TYR A 196 -9.65 2.12 -12.47
CA TYR A 196 -9.59 1.53 -13.80
C TYR A 196 -10.75 2.03 -14.67
N ARG A 197 -10.59 1.96 -16.00
CA ARG A 197 -11.68 2.27 -16.94
C ARG A 197 -12.63 1.08 -16.98
N GLY A 198 -13.85 1.26 -16.48
CA GLY A 198 -14.88 0.21 -16.43
C GLY A 198 -14.75 -0.68 -15.18
N SER A 199 -14.89 -1.99 -15.35
CA SER A 199 -14.75 -2.98 -14.28
C SER A 199 -13.30 -3.45 -14.09
N LEU A 200 -12.97 -3.86 -12.87
CA LEU A 200 -11.76 -4.62 -12.60
C LEU A 200 -11.93 -6.05 -13.15
N THR A 201 -11.04 -6.47 -14.04
CA THR A 201 -10.98 -7.85 -14.55
C THR A 201 -9.57 -8.39 -14.38
N ILE A 202 -9.44 -9.39 -13.51
CA ILE A 202 -8.19 -10.07 -13.19
C ILE A 202 -8.05 -11.26 -14.13
N GLU A 203 -7.06 -11.19 -15.02
CA GLU A 203 -6.79 -12.19 -16.04
C GLU A 203 -5.86 -13.29 -15.51
N THR A 204 -4.89 -12.94 -14.66
CA THR A 204 -3.94 -13.88 -14.07
C THR A 204 -3.80 -13.70 -12.56
N ILE A 205 -3.69 -14.81 -11.84
CA ILE A 205 -3.35 -14.88 -10.40
C ILE A 205 -2.07 -15.71 -10.30
N ASP A 206 -1.01 -15.17 -9.71
CA ASP A 206 0.28 -15.87 -9.54
C ASP A 206 0.80 -16.47 -10.86
N GLY A 207 0.60 -15.71 -11.95
CA GLY A 207 0.99 -16.07 -13.31
C GLY A 207 0.10 -17.11 -14.01
N GLU A 208 -0.80 -17.78 -13.30
CA GLU A 208 -1.78 -18.71 -13.85
C GLU A 208 -3.03 -17.96 -14.33
N ALA A 209 -3.76 -18.51 -15.31
CA ALA A 209 -5.04 -17.97 -15.70
C ALA A 209 -6.00 -17.93 -14.49
N ALA A 210 -6.62 -16.78 -14.23
CA ALA A 210 -7.46 -16.59 -13.04
C ALA A 210 -8.66 -17.56 -12.96
N ARG A 211 -9.06 -18.15 -14.10
CA ARG A 211 -10.13 -19.16 -14.18
C ARG A 211 -9.68 -20.59 -13.88
N GLU A 212 -8.37 -20.81 -13.86
CA GLU A 212 -7.74 -22.11 -13.57
C GLU A 212 -7.10 -22.11 -12.17
N SER A 213 -6.85 -20.91 -11.62
CA SER A 213 -6.31 -20.72 -10.28
C SER A 213 -7.05 -21.50 -9.20
N ALA A 214 -6.29 -22.10 -8.28
CA ALA A 214 -6.79 -22.71 -7.07
C ALA A 214 -7.60 -21.76 -6.16
N LEU A 215 -7.50 -20.44 -6.38
CA LEU A 215 -8.24 -19.42 -5.64
C LEU A 215 -9.60 -19.06 -6.25
N LEU A 216 -10.00 -19.72 -7.34
CA LEU A 216 -11.21 -19.39 -8.09
C LEU A 216 -12.45 -19.32 -7.20
N ASP A 217 -12.70 -20.34 -6.38
CA ASP A 217 -13.91 -20.41 -5.56
C ASP A 217 -13.94 -19.32 -4.48
N GLN A 218 -12.78 -18.95 -3.94
CA GLN A 218 -12.65 -17.86 -2.97
C GLN A 218 -12.96 -16.50 -3.61
N PHE A 219 -12.54 -16.28 -4.86
CA PHE A 219 -12.93 -15.08 -5.62
C PHE A 219 -14.43 -15.05 -5.90
N LEU A 220 -15.03 -16.17 -6.30
CA LEU A 220 -16.47 -16.25 -6.54
C LEU A 220 -17.27 -15.97 -5.25
N ALA A 221 -16.86 -16.57 -4.13
CA ALA A 221 -17.44 -16.32 -2.82
C ALA A 221 -17.31 -14.85 -2.39
N ALA A 222 -16.21 -14.19 -2.73
CA ALA A 222 -16.00 -12.76 -2.48
C ALA A 222 -16.79 -11.82 -3.42
N GLY A 223 -17.57 -12.37 -4.37
CA GLY A 223 -18.45 -11.60 -5.25
C GLY A 223 -17.86 -11.24 -6.62
N PHE A 224 -16.75 -11.86 -7.02
CA PHE A 224 -16.28 -11.82 -8.40
C PHE A 224 -17.10 -12.76 -9.27
N SER A 225 -17.13 -12.54 -10.57
CA SER A 225 -17.80 -13.40 -11.55
C SER A 225 -16.85 -13.83 -12.65
N ARG A 226 -17.12 -14.99 -13.25
CA ARG A 226 -16.37 -15.46 -14.41
C ARG A 226 -16.67 -14.56 -15.62
N ASP A 227 -15.63 -14.15 -16.30
CA ASP A 227 -15.64 -13.46 -17.59
C ASP A 227 -14.77 -14.22 -18.61
N TYR A 228 -14.98 -14.00 -19.91
CA TYR A 228 -14.18 -14.66 -20.95
C TYR A 228 -12.70 -14.24 -20.94
N LYS A 229 -12.31 -13.19 -20.19
CA LYS A 229 -10.91 -12.81 -19.96
C LYS A 229 -10.36 -13.22 -18.60
N GLY A 230 -11.21 -13.47 -17.60
CA GLY A 230 -10.74 -13.79 -16.24
C GLY A 230 -11.84 -13.67 -15.18
N LEU A 231 -11.51 -13.06 -14.03
CA LEU A 231 -12.42 -12.81 -12.93
C LEU A 231 -12.75 -11.33 -12.84
N MET A 232 -14.03 -11.00 -12.98
CA MET A 232 -14.52 -9.63 -13.02
C MET A 232 -15.19 -9.24 -11.70
N ASP A 233 -14.83 -8.08 -11.15
CA ASP A 233 -15.55 -7.49 -10.02
C ASP A 233 -16.86 -6.86 -10.51
N VAL A 234 -17.96 -7.53 -10.19
CA VAL A 234 -19.31 -7.09 -10.57
C VAL A 234 -19.81 -6.14 -9.48
N ARG A 235 -19.45 -4.86 -9.60
CA ARG A 235 -20.06 -3.80 -8.78
C ARG A 235 -21.45 -3.45 -9.31
N PRO A 236 -22.45 -3.17 -8.45
CA PRO A 236 -23.77 -2.70 -8.88
C PRO A 236 -23.69 -1.46 -9.79
N ASP A 237 -22.76 -0.55 -9.51
CA ASP A 237 -22.50 0.65 -10.31
C ASP A 237 -21.97 0.35 -11.73
N ASN A 238 -21.36 -0.82 -11.94
CA ASN A 238 -20.81 -1.26 -13.24
C ASN A 238 -21.84 -2.03 -14.11
N LEU A 239 -23.00 -2.40 -13.55
CA LEU A 239 -24.04 -3.14 -14.27
C LEU A 239 -24.70 -2.34 -15.40
N ARG A 240 -24.55 -1.00 -15.43
CA ARG A 240 -25.01 -0.16 -16.55
C ARG A 240 -24.13 -0.25 -17.80
N ALA A 241 -22.98 -0.93 -17.73
CA ALA A 241 -22.01 -1.03 -18.82
C ALA A 241 -21.84 -2.45 -19.40
N ILE A 242 -22.70 -3.41 -19.02
CA ILE A 242 -22.68 -4.76 -19.61
C ILE A 242 -23.56 -4.75 -20.87
N PRO A 243 -23.01 -4.92 -22.09
CA PRO A 243 -23.84 -5.11 -23.28
C PRO A 243 -24.55 -6.47 -23.15
N GLY A 244 -25.88 -6.47 -23.02
CA GLY A 244 -26.69 -7.69 -23.12
C GLY A 244 -27.69 -7.97 -22.00
N ARG A 245 -27.66 -7.26 -20.86
CA ARG A 245 -28.74 -7.37 -19.85
C ARG A 245 -29.84 -6.34 -20.11
N ARG A 246 -30.80 -6.68 -20.98
CA ARG A 246 -32.07 -5.96 -21.05
C ARG A 246 -32.79 -6.14 -19.70
N SER A 247 -33.08 -5.03 -19.03
CA SER A 247 -34.01 -4.99 -17.91
C SER A 247 -35.38 -5.48 -18.40
N ALA A 248 -35.86 -6.61 -17.89
CA ALA A 248 -37.26 -6.96 -17.99
C ALA A 248 -38.04 -5.99 -17.09
N SER A 249 -38.53 -4.90 -17.67
CA SER A 249 -39.54 -4.07 -17.03
C SER A 249 -40.83 -4.86 -16.93
N LYS A 250 -41.31 -5.03 -15.69
CA LYS A 250 -42.65 -5.52 -15.36
C LYS A 250 -43.70 -4.73 -16.16
N GLY A 251 -44.47 -5.42 -17.00
CA GLY A 251 -45.78 -4.97 -17.42
C GLY A 251 -46.80 -5.63 -16.50
N SER A 252 -47.46 -4.85 -15.64
CA SER A 252 -48.73 -5.26 -15.05
C SER A 252 -49.85 -4.89 -16.01
N ALA A 253 -50.69 -5.85 -16.33
CA ALA A 253 -52.11 -5.60 -16.53
C ALA A 253 -52.80 -5.78 -15.17
#